data_AF-A0A077ZPZ2-F1
#
_entry.id   AF-A0A077ZPZ2-F1
#
_cell.length_a   1.000
_cell.length_b   1.000
_cell.length_c   1.000
_cell.angle_alpha   90.00
_cell.angle_beta   90.00
_cell.angle_gamma   90.00
#
_symmetry.space_group_name_H-M   'P 1'
#
loop_
_entity.id
_entity.type
_entity.pdbx_description
1 polymer ?
#
loop_
_entity_poly.entity_id
_entity_poly.type
_entity_poly.pdbx_seq_one_letter_code
_entity_poly.pdbx_strand_id
1 'polypeptide(L)'
;MVVECQYSGEMKDLELSRPFAIACYQKWDREHKETSEETLCKKWNYPGTQLPQLQLPEHLKSPHSNILLYKTTNLESFNGETSQSQDADASGWFKNEYERTGFSGKGKLPQYGANLAAYLLITIHTYGTTKVLVEDTDDYTALPRFWLKRGTIDEDYIKRKLLKLNLYCKESEISEMAKGGQQYYTGYLKNKENTDNAWVDGAVVHVHDPTGECFGPYPVHADVKSRKYRWQILPDTTTARDFAQTFAANYK
;
A
#
# COMPACT_ATOMS: atom_id res chain seq x y z
N MET A 1 28.64 -10.02 -18.08
CA MET A 1 27.69 -9.62 -17.02
C MET A 1 27.10 -8.29 -17.43
N VAL A 2 25.81 -8.25 -17.76
CA VAL A 2 25.13 -6.97 -18.04
C VAL A 2 24.63 -6.43 -16.70
N VAL A 3 25.03 -5.21 -16.37
CA VAL A 3 24.56 -4.50 -15.18
C VAL A 3 23.53 -3.50 -15.64
N GLU A 4 22.36 -3.51 -15.00
CA GLU A 4 21.33 -2.51 -15.18
C GLU A 4 21.31 -1.62 -13.93
N CYS A 5 21.28 -0.30 -14.13
CA CYS A 5 21.21 0.67 -13.07
C CYS A 5 19.99 1.58 -13.28
N GLN A 6 19.22 1.77 -12.21
CA GLN A 6 18.20 2.79 -12.10
C GLN A 6 18.67 3.84 -11.10
N TYR A 7 18.35 5.11 -11.36
CA TYR A 7 18.57 6.17 -10.40
C TYR A 7 17.43 7.18 -10.44
N SER A 8 17.26 7.91 -9.35
CA SER A 8 16.41 9.08 -9.29
C SER A 8 17.18 10.22 -8.62
N GLY A 9 16.91 11.46 -9.03
CA GLY A 9 17.66 12.61 -8.53
C GLY A 9 17.17 13.92 -9.14
N GLU A 10 17.70 15.02 -8.62
CA GLU A 10 17.46 16.35 -9.16
C GLU A 10 18.40 16.61 -10.34
N MET A 11 17.84 17.03 -11.47
CA MET A 11 18.61 17.57 -12.58
C MET A 11 18.82 19.06 -12.36
N LYS A 12 20.06 19.52 -12.47
CA LYS A 12 20.38 20.93 -12.54
C LYS A 12 20.96 21.20 -13.92
N ASP A 13 20.23 21.97 -14.72
CA ASP A 13 20.49 22.14 -16.15
C ASP A 13 20.43 20.79 -16.91
N LEU A 14 21.58 20.29 -17.36
CA LEU A 14 21.75 18.99 -18.03
C LEU A 14 22.62 18.02 -17.22
N GLU A 15 23.04 18.42 -16.03
CA GLU A 15 23.88 17.61 -15.16
C GLU A 15 23.08 17.05 -13.99
N LEU A 16 23.35 15.78 -13.68
CA LEU A 16 22.78 15.14 -12.51
C LEU A 16 23.49 15.68 -11.27
N SER A 17 22.80 16.50 -10.46
CA SER A 17 23.46 17.17 -9.34
C SER A 17 23.70 16.20 -8.18
N ARG A 18 22.65 15.48 -7.76
CA ARG A 18 22.70 14.54 -6.64
C ARG A 18 21.60 13.48 -6.80
N PRO A 19 21.96 12.19 -6.92
CA PRO A 19 20.96 11.13 -6.93
C PRO A 19 20.36 10.95 -5.52
N PHE A 20 19.03 10.95 -5.46
CA PHE A 20 18.24 10.62 -4.28
C PHE A 20 18.27 9.12 -4.01
N ALA A 21 18.09 8.30 -5.05
CA ALA A 21 18.18 6.85 -4.98
C ALA A 21 18.95 6.28 -6.16
N ILE A 22 19.64 5.15 -5.94
CA ILE A 22 20.34 4.37 -6.96
C ILE A 22 20.14 2.88 -6.67
N ALA A 23 19.83 2.10 -7.69
CA ALA A 23 19.88 0.64 -7.64
C ALA A 23 20.65 0.13 -8.86
N CYS A 24 21.69 -0.68 -8.66
CA CYS A 24 22.36 -1.41 -9.74
C CYS A 24 22.32 -2.91 -9.46
N TYR A 25 22.01 -3.70 -10.48
CA TYR A 25 21.84 -5.14 -10.37
C TYR A 25 22.26 -5.86 -11.65
N GLN A 26 22.60 -7.13 -11.51
CA GLN A 26 22.87 -7.97 -12.67
C GLN A 26 21.55 -8.26 -13.39
N LYS A 27 21.48 -7.90 -14.67
CA LYS A 27 20.32 -8.15 -15.51
C LYS A 27 20.17 -9.65 -15.75
N TRP A 28 19.02 -10.20 -15.34
CA TRP A 28 18.58 -11.53 -15.74
C TRP A 28 17.64 -11.36 -16.93
N ASP A 29 18.07 -11.75 -18.13
CA ASP A 29 17.26 -11.63 -19.34
C ASP A 29 15.95 -12.44 -19.18
N ARG A 30 14.80 -11.74 -19.13
CA ARG A 30 13.54 -12.14 -19.83
C ARG A 30 12.33 -11.22 -19.76
N GLU A 31 12.32 -10.08 -19.09
CA GLU A 31 11.14 -9.19 -19.16
C GLU A 31 11.52 -7.72 -19.35
N HIS A 32 11.42 -7.27 -20.60
CA HIS A 32 11.18 -5.86 -20.92
C HIS A 32 9.67 -5.68 -21.02
N LYS A 33 9.06 -5.04 -20.01
CA LYS A 33 7.76 -4.40 -20.18
C LYS A 33 8.02 -2.91 -20.35
N GLU A 34 7.97 -2.45 -21.60
CA GLU A 34 7.88 -1.02 -21.88
C GLU A 34 6.68 -0.46 -21.10
N THR A 35 6.97 0.47 -20.19
CA THR A 35 5.97 1.12 -19.36
C THR A 35 5.64 2.46 -19.99
N SER A 36 4.34 2.78 -20.14
CA SER A 36 3.92 4.04 -20.77
C SER A 36 4.39 5.26 -19.97
N GLU A 37 4.67 6.37 -20.66
CA GLU A 37 5.09 7.64 -20.06
C GLU A 37 4.13 8.15 -18.96
N GLU A 38 2.82 7.97 -19.14
CA GLU A 38 1.84 8.34 -18.11
C GLU A 38 1.96 7.52 -16.82
N THR A 39 2.37 6.25 -16.94
CA THR A 39 2.58 5.38 -15.78
C THR A 39 3.83 5.79 -15.00
N LEU A 40 4.87 6.24 -15.71
CA LEU A 40 6.16 6.63 -15.14
C LEU A 40 6.03 7.77 -14.10
N CYS A 41 5.35 8.86 -14.44
CA CYS A 41 5.37 10.07 -13.59
C CYS A 41 4.34 10.08 -12.45
N LYS A 42 3.18 9.45 -12.61
CA LYS A 42 2.12 9.46 -11.58
C LYS A 42 2.20 8.29 -10.60
N LYS A 43 2.56 7.10 -11.07
CA LYS A 43 2.42 5.88 -10.27
C LYS A 43 3.60 5.67 -9.31
N TRP A 44 4.75 6.25 -9.62
CA TRP A 44 6.03 5.90 -9.00
C TRP A 44 6.54 6.99 -8.06
N ASN A 45 5.69 7.64 -7.28
CA ASN A 45 6.12 8.57 -6.24
C ASN A 45 5.75 8.04 -4.86
N TYR A 46 6.55 8.41 -3.85
CA TYR A 46 6.14 8.18 -2.47
C TYR A 46 4.83 8.96 -2.20
N PRO A 47 3.78 8.33 -1.64
CA PRO A 47 2.44 8.91 -1.58
C PRO A 47 2.42 10.35 -1.08
N GLY A 48 1.80 11.26 -1.83
CA GLY A 48 1.68 12.69 -1.52
C GLY A 48 3.01 13.45 -1.43
N THR A 49 4.02 12.99 -2.16
CA THR A 49 5.27 13.72 -2.45
C THR A 49 5.56 13.65 -3.95
N GLN A 50 6.57 14.39 -4.42
CA GLN A 50 7.10 14.26 -5.79
C GLN A 50 8.35 13.35 -5.83
N LEU A 51 8.65 12.62 -4.75
CA LEU A 51 9.87 11.81 -4.69
C LEU A 51 9.67 10.50 -5.45
N PRO A 52 10.42 10.27 -6.55
CA PRO A 52 10.29 9.07 -7.36
C PRO A 52 10.82 7.81 -6.64
N GLN A 53 10.10 6.71 -6.84
CA GLN A 53 10.39 5.37 -6.35
C GLN A 53 11.11 4.56 -7.42
N LEU A 54 12.26 3.98 -7.07
CA LEU A 54 12.94 3.01 -7.92
C LEU A 54 12.07 1.75 -8.09
N GLN A 55 11.94 1.26 -9.32
CA GLN A 55 11.20 0.04 -9.61
C GLN A 55 12.13 -1.16 -9.52
N LEU A 56 12.36 -1.64 -8.31
CA LEU A 56 13.11 -2.88 -8.13
C LEU A 56 12.33 -4.04 -8.76
N PRO A 57 12.96 -4.83 -9.65
CA PRO A 57 12.43 -6.12 -10.08
C PRO A 57 11.99 -6.98 -8.90
N GLU A 58 10.95 -7.80 -9.09
CA GLU A 58 10.34 -8.57 -8.00
C GLU A 58 11.37 -9.46 -7.26
N HIS A 59 12.32 -10.06 -7.99
CA HIS A 59 13.39 -10.87 -7.41
C HIS A 59 14.39 -10.07 -6.55
N LEU A 60 14.46 -8.75 -6.72
CA LEU A 60 15.34 -7.85 -5.97
C LEU A 60 14.67 -7.19 -4.78
N LYS A 61 13.34 -7.32 -4.65
CA LYS A 61 12.62 -6.83 -3.48
C LYS A 61 13.03 -7.59 -2.22
N SER A 62 13.33 -8.88 -2.30
CA SER A 62 13.83 -9.63 -1.13
C SER A 62 15.05 -8.94 -0.52
N PRO A 63 15.09 -8.63 0.79
CA PRO A 63 16.29 -8.10 1.43
C PRO A 63 17.49 -9.06 1.38
N HIS A 64 17.24 -10.33 1.07
CA HIS A 64 18.25 -11.39 0.97
C HIS A 64 18.81 -11.59 -0.45
N SER A 65 18.19 -10.99 -1.47
CA SER A 65 18.72 -11.09 -2.84
C SER A 65 19.98 -10.24 -3.02
N ASN A 66 20.87 -10.68 -3.90
CA ASN A 66 22.09 -9.94 -4.20
C ASN A 66 21.80 -8.73 -5.10
N ILE A 67 22.17 -7.54 -4.65
CA ILE A 67 22.08 -6.29 -5.40
C ILE A 67 23.45 -5.60 -5.35
N LEU A 68 23.94 -5.11 -6.51
CA LEU A 68 25.31 -4.62 -6.63
C LEU A 68 25.50 -3.26 -5.94
N LEU A 69 24.49 -2.39 -6.05
CA LEU A 69 24.43 -1.11 -5.36
C LEU A 69 22.99 -0.83 -5.01
N TYR A 70 22.75 -0.40 -3.78
CA TYR A 70 21.42 -0.01 -3.34
C TYR A 70 21.51 1.18 -2.37
N LYS A 71 21.01 2.32 -2.83
CA LYS A 71 20.90 3.56 -2.08
C LYS A 71 19.47 4.07 -2.23
N THR A 72 18.81 4.32 -1.11
CA THR A 72 17.41 4.73 -1.07
C THR A 72 17.26 6.23 -0.92
N THR A 73 16.12 6.75 -1.36
CA THR A 73 15.70 8.11 -1.03
C THR A 73 15.36 8.17 0.45
N ASN A 74 16.08 8.99 1.23
CA ASN A 74 15.80 9.17 2.65
C ASN A 74 14.66 10.17 2.85
N LEU A 75 13.49 9.69 3.26
CA LEU A 75 12.29 10.50 3.42
C LEU A 75 12.39 11.50 4.59
N GLU A 76 13.23 11.26 5.59
CA GLU A 76 13.41 12.21 6.71
C GLU A 76 14.29 13.40 6.32
N SER A 77 15.05 13.28 5.23
CA SER A 77 15.92 14.33 4.72
C SER A 77 15.18 15.39 3.89
N PHE A 78 13.88 15.21 3.60
CA PHE A 78 13.08 16.13 2.79
C PHE A 78 12.01 16.82 3.63
N ASN A 79 12.30 18.03 4.09
CA ASN A 79 11.27 18.97 4.54
C ASN A 79 10.84 19.82 3.34
N GLY A 80 9.53 19.92 3.09
CA GLY A 80 8.92 20.44 1.87
C GLY A 80 9.26 21.87 1.41
N GLU A 81 10.24 22.53 2.02
CA GLU A 81 10.71 23.86 1.64
C GLU A 81 12.15 23.87 1.09
N THR A 82 12.94 22.80 1.23
CA THR A 82 14.32 22.77 0.71
C THR A 82 14.71 21.39 0.15
N SER A 83 15.13 21.35 -1.12
CA SER A 83 15.66 20.14 -1.80
C SER A 83 17.01 19.66 -1.26
N GLN A 84 17.50 20.22 -0.15
CA GLN A 84 18.79 19.87 0.42
C GLN A 84 18.63 18.72 1.39
N SER A 85 18.90 17.51 0.89
CA SER A 85 18.96 16.32 1.73
C SER A 85 20.05 16.49 2.81
N GLN A 86 19.65 16.57 4.08
CA GLN A 86 20.56 16.41 5.20
C GLN A 86 20.80 14.92 5.44
N ASP A 87 22.05 14.51 5.66
CA ASP A 87 22.35 13.12 6.00
C ASP A 87 21.76 12.82 7.39
N ALA A 88 20.63 12.11 7.41
CA ALA A 88 20.08 11.60 8.67
C ALA A 88 20.86 10.36 9.07
N ASP A 89 21.30 10.30 10.32
CA ASP A 89 21.92 9.10 10.86
C ASP A 89 20.90 7.96 10.89
N ALA A 90 21.07 7.03 9.96
CA ALA A 90 20.24 5.84 9.83
C ALA A 90 20.75 4.67 10.70
N SER A 91 21.84 4.87 11.44
CA SER A 91 22.38 3.83 12.32
C SER A 91 21.38 3.52 13.44
N GLY A 92 20.92 2.28 13.49
CA GLY A 92 19.91 1.81 14.46
C GLY A 92 18.46 1.87 14.00
N TRP A 93 18.17 2.33 12.77
CA TRP A 93 16.82 2.18 12.22
C TRP A 93 16.47 0.70 12.04
N PHE A 94 15.23 0.37 12.36
CA PHE A 94 14.67 -0.95 12.04
C PHE A 94 14.85 -1.21 10.54
N LYS A 95 15.05 -2.48 10.17
CA LYS A 95 15.15 -2.90 8.77
C LYS A 95 13.91 -3.70 8.41
N ASN A 96 13.29 -3.34 7.30
CA ASN A 96 12.18 -4.09 6.74
C ASN A 96 12.69 -5.45 6.25
N GLU A 97 12.32 -6.51 6.96
CA GLU A 97 12.75 -7.87 6.61
C GLU A 97 11.96 -8.47 5.44
N TYR A 98 10.89 -7.80 4.99
CA TYR A 98 10.00 -8.33 3.95
C TYR A 98 10.34 -7.82 2.57
N GLU A 99 10.79 -6.58 2.42
CA GLU A 99 11.21 -6.01 1.14
C GLU A 99 12.13 -4.79 1.25
N ARG A 100 12.85 -4.58 0.17
CA ARG A 100 13.42 -3.31 -0.27
C ARG A 100 12.36 -2.50 -1.01
N THR A 101 12.09 -1.27 -0.57
CA THR A 101 11.03 -0.44 -1.17
C THR A 101 11.59 0.72 -2.00
N GLY A 102 12.87 1.04 -1.84
CA GLY A 102 13.52 2.18 -2.50
C GLY A 102 13.52 3.46 -1.66
N PHE A 103 12.89 3.43 -0.48
CA PHE A 103 12.79 4.55 0.44
C PHE A 103 13.29 4.16 1.83
N SER A 104 14.10 5.01 2.45
CA SER A 104 14.49 4.88 3.86
C SER A 104 13.84 5.96 4.71
N GLY A 105 13.85 5.74 6.03
CA GLY A 105 13.16 6.60 6.99
C GLY A 105 11.78 6.07 7.34
N LYS A 106 11.06 6.81 8.16
CA LYS A 106 9.70 6.46 8.58
C LYS A 106 8.66 6.89 7.56
N GLY A 107 8.92 8.01 6.87
CA GLY A 107 7.99 8.60 5.92
C GLY A 107 6.67 8.98 6.59
N LYS A 108 5.55 8.59 5.97
CA LYS A 108 4.19 8.90 6.46
C LYS A 108 3.67 7.97 7.54
N LEU A 109 4.41 6.91 7.86
CA LEU A 109 3.98 5.95 8.86
C LEU A 109 4.12 6.51 10.29
N PRO A 110 3.26 6.09 11.23
CA PRO A 110 3.30 6.57 12.61
C PRO A 110 4.65 6.36 13.32
N GLN A 111 5.28 5.19 13.13
CA GLN A 111 6.51 4.79 13.81
C GLN A 111 7.45 3.98 12.90
N TYR A 112 8.73 3.94 13.26
CA TYR A 112 9.69 3.00 12.68
C TYR A 112 9.30 1.55 13.03
N GLY A 113 9.69 0.61 12.17
CA GLY A 113 9.33 -0.80 12.29
C GLY A 113 7.87 -1.07 11.88
N ALA A 114 7.29 -2.09 12.50
CA ALA A 114 5.92 -2.51 12.23
C ALA A 114 4.87 -1.49 12.74
N ASN A 115 3.91 -1.17 11.87
CA ASN A 115 2.74 -0.35 12.15
C ASN A 115 1.49 -1.21 11.96
N LEU A 116 0.76 -1.48 13.05
CA LEU A 116 -0.39 -2.38 13.00
C LEU A 116 -1.61 -1.72 12.34
N ALA A 117 -2.22 -2.40 11.37
CA ALA A 117 -3.44 -1.96 10.70
C ALA A 117 -4.44 -3.10 10.45
N ALA A 118 -5.72 -2.75 10.42
CA ALA A 118 -6.77 -3.61 9.89
C ALA A 118 -7.25 -3.06 8.55
N TYR A 119 -7.28 -3.91 7.53
CA TYR A 119 -7.86 -3.62 6.23
C TYR A 119 -9.21 -4.33 6.19
N LEU A 120 -10.29 -3.56 6.05
CA LEU A 120 -11.63 -4.13 5.98
C LEU A 120 -12.00 -4.39 4.51
N LEU A 121 -12.10 -5.66 4.15
CA LEU A 121 -12.66 -6.10 2.88
C LEU A 121 -14.18 -6.23 3.02
N ILE A 122 -14.89 -5.14 2.73
CA ILE A 122 -16.35 -5.12 2.80
C ILE A 122 -16.91 -5.51 1.44
N THR A 123 -17.80 -6.50 1.43
CA THR A 123 -18.44 -7.00 0.20
C THR A 123 -19.95 -6.81 0.24
N ILE A 124 -20.53 -6.54 -0.93
CA ILE A 124 -21.98 -6.66 -1.17
C ILE A 124 -22.19 -7.62 -2.34
N HIS A 125 -23.31 -8.34 -2.33
CA HIS A 125 -23.70 -9.20 -3.44
C HIS A 125 -25.09 -8.79 -3.93
N THR A 126 -25.15 -8.24 -5.14
CA THR A 126 -26.38 -7.71 -5.72
C THR A 126 -26.51 -8.20 -7.16
N TYR A 127 -27.64 -8.80 -7.51
CA TYR A 127 -27.94 -9.28 -8.87
C TYR A 127 -26.83 -10.17 -9.48
N GLY A 128 -26.31 -11.12 -8.70
CA GLY A 128 -25.26 -12.05 -9.13
C GLY A 128 -23.85 -11.45 -9.16
N THR A 129 -23.70 -10.15 -8.92
CA THR A 129 -22.39 -9.48 -8.92
C THR A 129 -21.91 -9.21 -7.51
N THR A 130 -20.67 -9.61 -7.22
CA THR A 130 -19.99 -9.24 -5.97
C THR A 130 -19.22 -7.94 -6.16
N LYS A 131 -19.39 -7.00 -5.24
CA LYS A 131 -18.64 -5.73 -5.23
C LYS A 131 -17.88 -5.60 -3.92
N VAL A 132 -16.73 -4.93 -3.98
CA VAL A 132 -15.89 -4.61 -2.82
C VAL A 132 -15.80 -3.11 -2.61
N LEU A 133 -15.86 -2.68 -1.36
CA LEU A 133 -15.67 -1.28 -1.00
C LEU A 133 -14.18 -0.97 -1.00
N VAL A 134 -13.76 -0.02 -1.82
CA VAL A 134 -12.37 0.40 -1.95
C VAL A 134 -12.24 1.90 -1.74
N GLU A 135 -11.07 2.36 -1.30
CA GLU A 135 -10.73 3.78 -1.25
C GLU A 135 -10.63 4.36 -2.66
N ASP A 136 -11.13 5.59 -2.81
CA ASP A 136 -11.14 6.32 -4.06
C ASP A 136 -9.76 6.97 -4.30
N THR A 137 -8.80 6.16 -4.74
CA THR A 137 -7.43 6.56 -5.06
C THR A 137 -7.18 6.51 -6.57
N ASP A 138 -6.50 7.53 -7.11
CA ASP A 138 -6.27 7.67 -8.55
C ASP A 138 -5.30 6.66 -9.15
N ASP A 139 -4.45 6.06 -8.32
CA ASP A 139 -3.20 5.42 -8.74
C ASP A 139 -3.01 4.00 -8.20
N TYR A 140 -3.95 3.49 -7.40
CA TYR A 140 -3.98 2.11 -6.89
C TYR A 140 -5.37 1.72 -6.38
N THR A 141 -5.48 0.51 -5.85
CA THR A 141 -6.64 0.03 -5.11
C THR A 141 -6.24 -0.10 -3.65
N ALA A 142 -7.00 0.52 -2.75
CA ALA A 142 -6.83 0.40 -1.31
C ALA A 142 -8.14 -0.02 -0.64
N LEU A 143 -8.04 -0.74 0.47
CA LEU A 143 -9.18 -1.07 1.31
C LEU A 143 -9.33 -0.03 2.43
N PRO A 144 -10.55 0.17 2.95
CA PRO A 144 -10.77 0.93 4.18
C PRO A 144 -9.81 0.47 5.28
N ARG A 145 -8.90 1.37 5.65
CA ARG A 145 -7.76 1.08 6.53
C ARG A 145 -7.90 1.74 7.88
N PHE A 146 -7.60 0.99 8.94
CA PHE A 146 -7.66 1.48 10.31
C PHE A 146 -6.43 1.09 11.13
N TRP A 147 -5.69 2.10 11.59
CA TRP A 147 -4.55 1.91 12.49
C TRP A 147 -4.96 1.35 13.85
N LEU A 148 -4.19 0.38 14.32
CA LEU A 148 -4.28 -0.23 15.64
C LEU A 148 -3.06 0.17 16.46
N LYS A 149 -3.26 1.01 17.49
CA LYS A 149 -2.14 1.42 18.37
C LYS A 149 -1.75 0.34 19.38
N ARG A 150 -2.75 -0.36 19.93
CA ARG A 150 -2.63 -1.39 20.96
C ARG A 150 -3.81 -2.36 20.86
N GLY A 151 -3.61 -3.59 21.33
CA GLY A 151 -4.65 -4.61 21.39
C GLY A 151 -4.65 -5.55 20.17
N THR A 152 -5.77 -6.24 19.98
CA THR A 152 -6.00 -7.22 18.92
C THR A 152 -7.09 -6.76 17.96
N ILE A 153 -7.11 -7.31 16.75
CA ILE A 153 -8.19 -7.11 15.78
C ILE A 153 -9.29 -8.14 16.10
N ASP A 154 -10.10 -7.84 17.11
CA ASP A 154 -11.22 -8.67 17.57
C ASP A 154 -12.58 -8.18 17.02
N GLU A 155 -13.64 -8.92 17.32
CA GLU A 155 -15.01 -8.61 16.93
C GLU A 155 -15.41 -7.17 17.33
N ASP A 156 -15.10 -6.75 18.56
CA ASP A 156 -15.43 -5.43 19.07
C ASP A 156 -14.64 -4.32 18.35
N TYR A 157 -13.36 -4.56 18.03
CA TYR A 157 -12.58 -3.69 17.17
C TYR A 157 -13.20 -3.55 15.78
N ILE A 158 -13.54 -4.67 15.13
CA ILE A 158 -14.16 -4.69 13.81
C ILE A 158 -15.49 -3.92 13.84
N LYS A 159 -16.38 -4.23 14.80
CA LYS A 159 -17.66 -3.54 15.01
C LYS A 159 -17.47 -2.03 15.09
N ARG A 160 -16.55 -1.55 15.94
CA ARG A 160 -16.28 -0.11 16.07
C ARG A 160 -15.79 0.53 14.78
N LYS A 161 -15.03 -0.19 13.94
CA LYS A 161 -14.57 0.33 12.65
C LYS A 161 -15.68 0.34 11.61
N LEU A 162 -16.50 -0.72 11.56
CA LEU A 162 -17.69 -0.77 10.70
C LEU A 162 -18.67 0.36 11.06
N LEU A 163 -18.89 0.63 12.35
CA LEU A 163 -19.75 1.74 12.79
C LEU A 163 -19.27 3.12 12.31
N LYS A 164 -17.96 3.30 12.07
CA LYS A 164 -17.43 4.55 11.48
C LYS A 164 -17.70 4.69 9.99
N LEU A 165 -17.92 3.58 9.30
CA LEU A 165 -18.25 3.53 7.87
C LEU A 165 -19.76 3.44 7.63
N ASN A 166 -20.51 2.93 8.61
CA ASN A 166 -21.94 2.75 8.56
C ASN A 166 -22.67 4.08 8.36
N LEU A 167 -23.67 4.08 7.48
CA LEU A 167 -24.52 5.24 7.19
C LEU A 167 -26.00 4.97 7.49
N TYR A 168 -26.47 3.73 7.33
CA TYR A 168 -27.91 3.43 7.37
C TYR A 168 -28.31 2.30 8.31
N CYS A 169 -27.44 1.30 8.51
CA CYS A 169 -27.80 0.12 9.27
C CYS A 169 -27.81 0.38 10.78
N LYS A 170 -28.60 -0.41 11.50
CA LYS A 170 -28.66 -0.41 12.96
C LYS A 170 -27.40 -1.03 13.53
N GLU A 171 -27.07 -0.64 14.76
CA GLU A 171 -25.90 -1.19 15.46
C GLU A 171 -25.97 -2.72 15.61
N SER A 172 -27.17 -3.31 15.74
CA SER A 172 -27.35 -4.77 15.78
C SER A 172 -26.93 -5.44 14.48
N GLU A 173 -27.25 -4.85 13.32
CA GLU A 173 -26.86 -5.38 12.01
C GLU A 173 -25.34 -5.28 11.82
N ILE A 174 -24.73 -4.17 12.25
CA ILE A 174 -23.27 -4.02 12.27
C ILE A 174 -22.60 -5.03 13.22
N SER A 175 -23.23 -5.34 14.35
CA SER A 175 -22.72 -6.31 15.32
C SER A 175 -22.70 -7.73 14.72
N GLU A 176 -23.78 -8.14 14.06
CA GLU A 176 -23.84 -9.45 13.37
C GLU A 176 -22.81 -9.54 12.24
N MET A 177 -22.63 -8.47 11.46
CA MET A 177 -21.57 -8.40 10.44
C MET A 177 -20.16 -8.55 11.03
N ALA A 178 -19.88 -7.88 12.15
CA ALA A 178 -18.59 -7.97 12.82
C ALA A 178 -18.30 -9.38 13.33
N LYS A 179 -19.32 -10.04 13.92
CA LYS A 179 -19.25 -11.41 14.41
C LYS A 179 -19.04 -12.44 13.29
N GLY A 180 -19.62 -12.19 12.12
CA GLY A 180 -19.37 -12.97 10.91
C GLY A 180 -18.03 -12.67 10.21
N GLY A 181 -17.24 -11.73 10.74
CA GLY A 181 -15.98 -11.30 10.13
C GLY A 181 -14.95 -12.43 10.03
N GLN A 182 -14.36 -12.60 8.85
CA GLN A 182 -13.36 -13.64 8.61
C GLN A 182 -11.99 -13.02 8.31
N GLN A 183 -10.99 -13.41 9.09
CA GLN A 183 -9.61 -13.01 8.81
C GLN A 183 -9.06 -13.83 7.63
N TYR A 184 -8.90 -13.19 6.46
CA TYR A 184 -8.36 -13.84 5.26
C TYR A 184 -6.85 -13.78 5.17
N TYR A 185 -6.22 -12.82 5.82
CA TYR A 185 -4.77 -12.69 5.86
C TYR A 185 -4.32 -12.03 7.17
N THR A 186 -3.12 -12.40 7.64
CA THR A 186 -2.39 -11.66 8.66
C THR A 186 -0.89 -11.70 8.39
N GLY A 187 -0.19 -10.61 8.72
CA GLY A 187 1.23 -10.41 8.44
C GLY A 187 1.50 -9.11 7.70
N TYR A 188 2.53 -9.12 6.86
CA TYR A 188 2.99 -7.96 6.10
C TYR A 188 2.02 -7.54 5.00
N LEU A 189 1.56 -6.30 5.07
CA LEU A 189 0.60 -5.74 4.13
C LEU A 189 1.31 -4.86 3.10
N LYS A 190 1.01 -5.10 1.82
CA LYS A 190 1.38 -4.19 0.74
C LYS A 190 0.77 -2.82 1.03
N ASN A 191 1.64 -1.83 1.14
CA ASN A 191 1.24 -0.44 1.31
C ASN A 191 2.29 0.45 0.63
N LYS A 192 1.83 1.43 -0.17
CA LYS A 192 2.74 2.37 -0.85
C LYS A 192 3.54 3.25 0.12
N GLU A 193 3.10 3.36 1.38
CA GLU A 193 3.79 4.09 2.44
C GLU A 193 4.93 3.28 3.09
N ASN A 194 5.05 1.97 2.77
CA ASN A 194 6.13 1.13 3.30
C ASN A 194 7.50 1.64 2.85
N THR A 195 8.45 1.58 3.77
CA THR A 195 9.85 1.95 3.59
C THR A 195 10.74 0.78 4.01
N ASP A 196 12.03 0.92 3.79
CA ASP A 196 13.06 0.03 4.31
C ASP A 196 13.16 0.07 5.85
N ASN A 197 12.48 1.01 6.52
CA ASN A 197 12.59 1.21 7.96
C ASN A 197 11.27 1.31 8.73
N ALA A 198 10.13 1.34 8.02
CA ALA A 198 8.79 1.38 8.58
C ALA A 198 7.83 0.69 7.62
N TRP A 199 6.97 -0.20 8.13
CA TRP A 199 6.04 -0.94 7.30
C TRP A 199 4.72 -1.21 8.00
N VAL A 200 3.74 -1.69 7.25
CA VAL A 200 2.43 -2.08 7.75
C VAL A 200 2.37 -3.59 7.96
N ASP A 201 2.16 -3.99 9.21
CA ASP A 201 1.76 -5.35 9.56
C ASP A 201 0.28 -5.32 9.97
N GLY A 202 -0.45 -6.41 9.81
CA GLY A 202 -1.87 -6.36 10.12
C GLY A 202 -2.68 -7.56 9.71
N ALA A 203 -3.95 -7.29 9.42
CA ALA A 203 -4.87 -8.28 8.90
C ALA A 203 -5.78 -7.71 7.83
N VAL A 204 -6.14 -8.56 6.86
CA VAL A 204 -7.27 -8.32 5.95
C VAL A 204 -8.46 -9.10 6.50
N VAL A 205 -9.48 -8.37 6.93
CA VAL A 205 -10.69 -8.94 7.52
C VAL A 205 -11.84 -8.75 6.53
N HIS A 206 -12.43 -9.85 6.09
CA HIS A 206 -13.60 -9.86 5.25
C HIS A 206 -14.86 -9.73 6.09
N VAL A 207 -15.73 -8.83 5.65
CA VAL A 207 -17.08 -8.64 6.18
C VAL A 207 -18.03 -8.56 5.00
N HIS A 208 -19.17 -9.23 5.10
CA HIS A 208 -20.21 -9.18 4.10
C HIS A 208 -21.37 -8.34 4.61
N ASP A 209 -21.81 -7.37 3.81
CA ASP A 209 -23.04 -6.62 4.01
C ASP A 209 -24.18 -7.32 3.26
N PRO A 210 -25.07 -8.03 3.96
CA PRO A 210 -26.18 -8.75 3.33
C PRO A 210 -27.31 -7.82 2.86
N THR A 211 -27.37 -6.58 3.36
CA THR A 211 -28.39 -5.61 2.96
C THR A 211 -28.05 -4.95 1.64
N GLY A 212 -26.75 -4.79 1.37
CA GLY A 212 -26.25 -4.02 0.23
C GLY A 212 -26.31 -2.51 0.43
N GLU A 213 -26.75 -2.03 1.60
CA GLU A 213 -27.09 -0.62 1.84
C GLU A 213 -26.28 0.00 2.98
N CYS A 214 -25.70 -0.76 3.91
CA CYS A 214 -25.14 -0.21 5.15
C CYS A 214 -24.03 0.83 4.94
N PHE A 215 -23.20 0.63 3.92
CA PHE A 215 -21.97 1.38 3.69
C PHE A 215 -22.05 2.39 2.55
N GLY A 216 -23.23 2.97 2.29
CA GLY A 216 -23.37 4.17 1.46
C GLY A 216 -23.68 3.92 -0.03
N PRO A 217 -24.36 4.88 -0.70
CA PRO A 217 -24.54 4.88 -2.15
C PRO A 217 -23.25 5.40 -2.81
N TYR A 218 -22.11 4.77 -2.50
CA TYR A 218 -20.87 5.11 -3.18
C TYR A 218 -21.00 4.75 -4.66
N PRO A 219 -20.39 5.53 -5.56
CA PRO A 219 -20.47 5.24 -6.97
C PRO A 219 -19.85 3.88 -7.28
N VAL A 220 -20.49 3.16 -8.19
CA VAL A 220 -19.92 2.01 -8.88
C VAL A 220 -19.33 2.58 -10.18
N HIS A 221 -18.01 2.57 -10.35
CA HIS A 221 -17.34 3.05 -11.56
C HIS A 221 -17.73 4.48 -12.04
N ALA A 222 -17.77 5.49 -11.16
CA ALA A 222 -18.06 6.87 -11.60
C ALA A 222 -16.79 7.68 -11.89
N ASP A 223 -16.85 8.49 -12.95
CA ASP A 223 -15.93 9.61 -13.22
C ASP A 223 -15.97 10.68 -12.09
N VAL A 224 -17.02 10.62 -11.27
CA VAL A 224 -17.25 11.49 -10.13
C VAL A 224 -16.60 10.87 -8.89
N LYS A 225 -15.41 11.37 -8.54
CA LYS A 225 -14.70 10.99 -7.32
C LYS A 225 -15.53 11.33 -6.09
N SER A 226 -15.85 10.32 -5.26
CA SER A 226 -16.50 10.53 -3.96
C SER A 226 -15.54 11.14 -2.93
N ARG A 227 -14.25 11.26 -3.31
CA ARG A 227 -13.11 11.68 -2.48
C ARG A 227 -12.79 10.73 -1.32
N LYS A 228 -13.51 9.61 -1.18
CA LYS A 228 -13.30 8.69 -0.05
C LYS A 228 -13.40 7.23 -0.44
N TYR A 229 -14.55 6.76 -0.92
CA TYR A 229 -14.78 5.35 -1.25
C TYR A 229 -15.58 5.15 -2.54
N ARG A 230 -15.36 4.03 -3.21
CA ARG A 230 -16.16 3.58 -4.36
C ARG A 230 -16.40 2.07 -4.26
N TRP A 231 -17.44 1.61 -4.93
CA TRP A 231 -17.63 0.18 -5.14
C TRP A 231 -16.86 -0.27 -6.37
N GLN A 232 -16.15 -1.38 -6.25
CA GLN A 232 -15.46 -2.05 -7.35
C GLN A 232 -16.07 -3.43 -7.58
N ILE A 233 -16.44 -3.73 -8.82
CA ILE A 233 -16.90 -5.06 -9.20
C ILE A 233 -15.72 -6.04 -9.12
N LEU A 234 -15.93 -7.17 -8.44
CA LEU A 234 -15.01 -8.30 -8.50
C LEU A 234 -15.32 -9.13 -9.75
N PRO A 235 -14.30 -9.56 -10.51
CA PRO A 235 -14.49 -10.54 -11.58
C PRO A 235 -15.09 -11.84 -11.04
N ASP A 236 -15.95 -12.50 -11.82
CA ASP A 236 -16.60 -13.76 -11.42
C ASP A 236 -15.61 -14.89 -11.10
N THR A 237 -14.38 -14.80 -11.60
CA THR A 237 -13.29 -15.75 -11.34
C THR A 237 -12.52 -15.48 -10.05
N THR A 238 -12.80 -14.37 -9.35
CA THR A 238 -12.03 -13.91 -8.19
C THR A 238 -12.90 -13.92 -6.94
N THR A 239 -12.56 -14.76 -5.97
CA THR A 239 -13.24 -14.73 -4.67
C THR A 239 -12.78 -13.54 -3.84
N ALA A 240 -13.56 -13.18 -2.81
CA ALA A 240 -13.12 -12.17 -1.83
C ALA A 240 -11.78 -12.57 -1.15
N ARG A 241 -11.54 -13.87 -0.97
CA ARG A 241 -10.28 -14.37 -0.42
C ARG A 241 -9.11 -14.18 -1.38
N ASP A 242 -9.31 -14.44 -2.67
CA ASP A 242 -8.28 -14.21 -3.70
C ASP A 242 -7.95 -12.73 -3.81
N PHE A 243 -8.99 -11.88 -3.77
CA PHE A 243 -8.79 -10.44 -3.75
C PHE A 243 -8.03 -9.97 -2.51
N ALA A 244 -8.31 -10.52 -1.33
CA ALA A 244 -7.56 -10.21 -0.10
C ALA A 244 -6.07 -10.54 -0.22
N GLN A 245 -5.70 -11.62 -0.92
CA GLN A 245 -4.29 -11.99 -1.15
C GLN A 245 -3.52 -10.95 -1.98
N THR A 246 -4.20 -10.11 -2.76
CA THR A 246 -3.53 -9.03 -3.50
C THR A 246 -2.91 -7.97 -2.60
N PHE A 247 -3.36 -7.87 -1.34
CA PHE A 247 -2.81 -6.99 -0.31
C PHE A 247 -1.71 -7.65 0.54
N ALA A 248 -1.48 -8.95 0.38
CA ALA A 248 -0.37 -9.63 1.04
C ALA A 248 0.92 -9.47 0.22
N ALA A 249 2.04 -9.27 0.93
CA ALA A 249 3.38 -9.40 0.37
C ALA A 249 4.22 -10.28 1.29
N ASN A 250 5.06 -11.11 0.69
CA ASN A 250 6.19 -11.69 1.38
C ASN A 250 7.25 -11.99 0.32
N TYR A 251 8.31 -11.18 0.31
CA TYR A 251 9.44 -11.36 -0.60
C TYR A 251 10.63 -12.02 0.10
N LYS A 252 10.43 -12.60 1.29
CA LYS A 252 11.46 -13.38 1.99
C LYS A 252 11.87 -14.60 1.17
#